data_AF-A0AA95L1E3-F1
#
_entry.id   AF-A0AA95L1E3-F1
#
_cell.length_a   1.000
_cell.length_b   1.000
_cell.length_c   1.000
_cell.angle_alpha   90.00
_cell.angle_beta   90.00
_cell.angle_gamma   90.00
#
_symmetry.space_group_name_H-M   'P 1'
#
loop_
_entity.id
_entity.type
_entity.pdbx_description
1 polymer ?
#
loop_
_entity_poly.entity_id
_entity_poly.type
_entity_poly.pdbx_seq_one_letter_code
_entity_poly.pdbx_strand_id
1 'polypeptide(L)'
;MGKGGGKDGMDAGGLKGEEAVKDRIGVLAAIACIAAGCAACMSQGLYFNDTITALGLMTWGTAITAIIVAVRAARGRRTGRAITVLISGGGRKAERFERFGSFPMAHHPLELRHAALLAAAPSMIALLYAAHLAAGPLSVQSTGEAVLGWSFYGCFGLSAYYAARSAEGRKLLQAGWSTIGLVLGVTGLASVYGLFPYPGAIFRTGETDLAAGGARLGGLLQYPNAFGAVMGAYLLERLMLLARLRAADFTRGCHWRGYIVSGSAFIYMLSLLLTESRGASLATAAAGIAGLCRLRPADRLRFAGQSGILLLCGALAAGPLAASSLAPPLLPGLVLLVGTAGAAIVAAKHLAGLGRRKKQGNVHKRRHGYRNRSRFLPAGGMLLTAALLGAALSPGLVERSSRLATASARFHMYRDGASLFLLSPWFGQGGKTWEASFRSIQSSPYVGGGSA
;
A
#
# COMPACT_ATOMS: atom_id res chain seq x y z
N MET A 1 52.24 -45.69 19.67
CA MET A 1 50.94 -45.39 20.33
C MET A 1 50.93 -43.92 20.70
N GLY A 2 50.04 -43.02 20.31
CA GLY A 2 48.91 -43.00 19.38
C GLY A 2 48.50 -41.51 19.34
N LYS A 3 48.92 -40.79 18.29
CA LYS A 3 48.50 -39.41 18.01
C LYS A 3 47.10 -39.44 17.39
N GLY A 4 46.14 -38.75 18.01
CA GLY A 4 44.81 -38.53 17.42
C GLY A 4 43.97 -37.61 18.30
N GLY A 5 43.78 -36.37 17.87
CA GLY A 5 42.98 -35.37 18.59
C GLY A 5 42.59 -34.21 17.68
N GLY A 6 41.48 -34.39 16.98
CA GLY A 6 40.90 -33.59 15.89
C GLY A 6 40.96 -32.06 16.00
N LYS A 7 41.43 -31.45 14.90
CA LYS A 7 41.12 -30.07 14.48
C LYS A 7 39.71 -30.07 13.84
N ASP A 8 38.67 -29.79 14.63
CA ASP A 8 37.32 -29.48 14.13
C ASP A 8 36.94 -28.02 14.46
N GLY A 9 37.85 -27.09 14.17
CA GLY A 9 37.64 -25.64 14.31
C GLY A 9 37.26 -24.97 12.98
N MET A 10 36.41 -25.60 12.16
CA MET A 10 36.09 -25.11 10.82
C MET A 10 34.93 -24.09 10.85
N ASP A 11 35.27 -22.83 10.56
CA ASP A 11 34.48 -21.84 9.80
C ASP A 11 33.15 -21.30 10.34
N ALA A 12 33.02 -21.06 11.65
CA ALA A 12 31.95 -20.20 12.18
C ALA A 12 32.05 -18.72 11.70
N GLY A 13 33.23 -18.29 11.21
CA GLY A 13 33.46 -16.93 10.71
C GLY A 13 32.89 -16.64 9.32
N GLY A 14 32.84 -17.64 8.43
CA GLY A 14 32.34 -17.47 7.05
C GLY A 14 30.84 -17.21 6.98
N LEU A 15 30.06 -17.94 7.79
CA LEU A 15 28.59 -17.81 7.84
C LEU A 15 28.15 -16.44 8.38
N LYS A 16 28.84 -15.91 9.41
CA LYS A 16 28.57 -14.56 9.94
C LYS A 16 28.85 -13.46 8.91
N GLY A 17 29.89 -13.62 8.09
CA GLY A 17 30.21 -12.68 7.02
C GLY A 17 29.13 -12.62 5.93
N GLU A 18 28.56 -13.77 5.55
CA GLU A 18 27.53 -13.81 4.51
C GLU A 18 26.19 -13.21 4.96
N GLU A 19 25.78 -13.46 6.21
CA GLU A 19 24.57 -12.86 6.79
C GLU A 19 24.69 -11.34 6.91
N ALA A 20 25.81 -10.84 7.43
CA ALA A 20 26.07 -9.40 7.56
C ALA A 20 26.01 -8.67 6.20
N VAL A 21 26.46 -9.33 5.13
CA VAL A 21 26.41 -8.79 3.77
C VAL A 21 24.98 -8.81 3.21
N LYS A 22 24.21 -9.89 3.42
CA LYS A 22 22.80 -9.96 3.00
C LYS A 22 21.98 -8.85 3.64
N ASP A 23 22.23 -8.56 4.92
CA ASP A 23 21.56 -7.49 5.63
C ASP A 23 21.90 -6.10 5.05
N ARG A 24 23.16 -5.83 4.70
CA ARG A 24 23.55 -4.55 4.07
C ARG A 24 22.84 -4.31 2.73
N ILE A 25 22.74 -5.33 1.88
CA ILE A 25 22.04 -5.21 0.58
C ILE A 25 20.54 -4.94 0.81
N GLY A 26 19.92 -5.65 1.76
CA GLY A 26 18.52 -5.43 2.10
C GLY A 26 18.25 -4.03 2.66
N VAL A 27 19.15 -3.49 3.48
CA VAL A 27 19.07 -2.11 4.00
C VAL A 27 19.17 -1.08 2.87
N LEU A 28 20.15 -1.21 1.97
CA LEU A 28 20.30 -0.29 0.84
C LEU A 28 19.07 -0.30 -0.09
N ALA A 29 18.54 -1.50 -0.37
CA ALA A 29 17.32 -1.64 -1.17
C ALA A 29 16.12 -0.99 -0.48
N ALA A 30 16.00 -1.10 0.84
CA ALA A 30 14.93 -0.45 1.60
C ALA A 30 15.06 1.08 1.53
N ILE A 31 16.27 1.63 1.73
CA ILE A 31 16.52 3.08 1.62
C ILE A 31 16.14 3.59 0.23
N ALA A 32 16.52 2.88 -0.83
CA ALA A 32 16.15 3.25 -2.20
C ALA A 32 14.63 3.30 -2.40
N CYS A 33 13.89 2.29 -1.93
CA CYS A 33 12.42 2.28 -1.99
C CYS A 33 11.79 3.46 -1.22
N ILE A 34 12.31 3.78 -0.04
CA ILE A 34 11.79 4.87 0.79
C ILE A 34 12.08 6.21 0.13
N ALA A 35 13.30 6.43 -0.33
CA ALA A 35 13.68 7.64 -1.05
C ALA A 35 12.82 7.84 -2.30
N ALA A 36 12.59 6.78 -3.08
CA ALA A 36 11.70 6.81 -4.23
C ALA A 36 10.26 7.18 -3.86
N GLY A 37 9.72 6.57 -2.79
CA GLY A 37 8.37 6.88 -2.30
C GLY A 37 8.24 8.32 -1.81
N CYS A 38 9.21 8.82 -1.05
CA CYS A 38 9.24 10.21 -0.58
C CYS A 38 9.33 11.20 -1.75
N ALA A 39 10.23 10.94 -2.71
CA ALA A 39 10.39 11.78 -3.89
C ALA A 39 9.09 11.84 -4.71
N ALA A 40 8.46 10.68 -4.96
CA ALA A 40 7.19 10.61 -5.69
C ALA A 40 6.06 11.41 -4.99
N CYS A 41 6.01 11.39 -3.65
CA CYS A 41 5.03 12.18 -2.90
C CYS A 41 5.28 13.69 -3.02
N MET A 42 6.55 14.11 -3.13
CA MET A 42 6.91 15.54 -3.21
C MET A 42 6.80 16.10 -4.64
N SER A 43 6.93 15.25 -5.67
CA SER A 43 6.98 15.66 -7.08
C SER A 43 5.60 15.68 -7.78
N GLN A 44 4.61 16.34 -7.17
CA GLN A 44 3.25 16.53 -7.72
C GLN A 44 2.37 15.28 -7.88
N GLY A 45 2.67 14.20 -7.16
CA GLY A 45 1.71 13.12 -6.96
C GLY A 45 1.40 12.30 -8.22
N LEU A 46 0.22 12.51 -8.83
CA LEU A 46 -0.25 11.75 -9.99
C LEU A 46 0.23 12.29 -11.35
N TYR A 47 0.66 13.55 -11.42
CA TYR A 47 1.27 14.15 -12.61
C TYR A 47 2.78 13.87 -12.69
N PHE A 48 3.24 12.87 -11.93
CA PHE A 48 4.63 12.44 -11.82
C PHE A 48 5.28 12.35 -13.21
N ASN A 49 4.65 11.65 -14.16
CA ASN A 49 5.27 11.27 -15.42
C ASN A 49 5.64 12.44 -16.35
N ASP A 50 5.04 13.62 -16.19
CA ASP A 50 5.24 14.74 -17.12
C ASP A 50 6.37 15.70 -16.66
N THR A 51 7.16 15.30 -15.65
CA THR A 51 8.24 16.13 -15.10
C THR A 51 9.63 15.52 -15.31
N ILE A 52 10.62 16.37 -15.61
CA ILE A 52 12.05 15.98 -15.70
C ILE A 52 12.50 15.30 -14.39
N THR A 53 11.96 15.75 -13.26
CA THR A 53 12.22 15.17 -11.94
C THR A 53 11.79 13.72 -11.83
N ALA A 54 10.65 13.34 -12.41
CA ALA A 54 10.20 11.96 -12.41
C ALA A 54 11.01 11.08 -13.35
N LEU A 55 11.35 11.57 -14.54
CA LEU A 55 12.28 10.86 -15.44
C LEU A 55 13.64 10.65 -14.77
N GLY A 56 14.15 11.66 -14.06
CA GLY A 56 15.35 11.54 -13.23
C GLY A 56 15.22 10.50 -12.11
N LEU A 57 14.10 10.48 -11.40
CA LEU A 57 13.86 9.48 -10.36
C LEU A 57 13.72 8.06 -10.92
N MET A 58 13.02 7.90 -12.05
CA MET A 58 12.85 6.63 -12.72
C MET A 58 14.19 6.07 -13.20
N THR A 59 15.00 6.90 -13.87
CA THR A 59 16.34 6.52 -14.35
C THR A 59 17.31 6.22 -13.21
N TRP A 60 17.28 7.00 -12.13
CA TRP A 60 18.11 6.74 -10.95
C TRP A 60 17.68 5.46 -10.22
N GLY A 61 16.38 5.23 -10.08
CA GLY A 61 15.82 4.02 -9.46
C GLY A 61 16.17 2.76 -10.25
N THR A 62 16.08 2.79 -11.59
CA THR A 62 16.49 1.67 -12.42
C THR A 62 18.00 1.42 -12.35
N ALA A 63 18.82 2.47 -12.38
CA ALA A 63 20.28 2.36 -12.25
C ALA A 63 20.70 1.73 -10.92
N ILE A 64 20.11 2.15 -9.79
CA ILE A 64 20.41 1.58 -8.47
C ILE A 64 20.02 0.11 -8.41
N THR A 65 18.83 -0.25 -8.88
CA THR A 65 18.43 -1.65 -8.87
C THR A 65 19.33 -2.50 -9.77
N ALA A 66 19.74 -1.98 -10.93
CA ALA A 66 20.70 -2.65 -11.80
C ALA A 66 22.05 -2.89 -11.09
N ILE A 67 22.57 -1.90 -10.34
CA ILE A 67 23.78 -2.04 -9.54
C ILE A 67 23.61 -3.12 -8.46
N ILE A 68 22.49 -3.12 -7.73
CA ILE A 68 22.19 -4.13 -6.69
C ILE A 68 22.19 -5.55 -7.30
N VAL A 69 21.54 -5.71 -8.45
CA VAL A 69 21.47 -7.00 -9.17
C VAL A 69 22.86 -7.42 -9.68
N ALA A 70 23.61 -6.50 -10.28
CA ALA A 70 24.95 -6.77 -10.82
C ALA A 70 25.93 -7.20 -9.71
N VAL A 71 25.95 -6.50 -8.58
CA VAL A 71 26.77 -6.84 -7.40
C VAL A 71 26.43 -8.25 -6.90
N ARG A 72 25.14 -8.61 -6.88
CA ARG A 72 24.70 -9.95 -6.46
C ARG A 72 25.12 -11.03 -7.45
N ALA A 73 24.96 -10.79 -8.75
CA ALA A 73 25.32 -11.73 -9.82
C ALA A 73 26.85 -11.95 -9.89
N ALA A 74 27.65 -10.90 -9.69
CA ALA A 74 29.11 -11.00 -9.65
C ALA A 74 29.58 -11.84 -8.45
N ARG A 75 28.90 -11.74 -7.31
CA ARG A 75 29.25 -12.51 -6.10
C ARG A 75 28.79 -13.96 -6.15
N GLY A 76 27.59 -14.25 -6.65
CA GLY A 76 27.13 -15.62 -6.86
C GLY A 76 28.09 -16.43 -7.74
N ARG A 77 28.69 -15.78 -8.75
CA ARG A 77 29.75 -16.37 -9.59
C ARG A 77 31.06 -16.62 -8.84
N ARG A 78 31.45 -15.76 -7.88
CA ARG A 78 32.66 -15.98 -7.04
C ARG A 78 32.47 -17.12 -6.06
N THR A 79 31.32 -17.20 -5.39
CA THR A 79 31.02 -18.31 -4.46
C THR A 79 30.91 -19.64 -5.21
N GLY A 80 30.26 -19.64 -6.39
CA GLY A 80 30.21 -20.81 -7.27
C GLY A 80 31.61 -21.27 -7.69
N ARG A 81 32.47 -20.36 -8.16
CA ARG A 81 33.87 -20.69 -8.52
C ARG A 81 34.69 -21.19 -7.33
N ALA A 82 34.52 -20.62 -6.13
CA ALA A 82 35.22 -21.10 -4.93
C ALA A 82 34.82 -22.53 -4.56
N ILE A 83 33.52 -22.85 -4.69
CA ILE A 83 33.00 -24.22 -4.49
C ILE A 83 33.50 -25.16 -5.60
N THR A 84 33.50 -24.73 -6.86
CA THR A 84 34.03 -25.55 -7.97
C THR A 84 35.53 -25.84 -7.82
N VAL A 85 36.32 -24.87 -7.38
CA VAL A 85 37.77 -25.04 -7.11
C VAL A 85 38.02 -25.97 -5.92
N LEU A 86 37.17 -25.91 -4.89
CA LEU A 86 37.21 -26.86 -3.76
C LEU A 86 36.83 -28.29 -4.16
N ILE A 87 35.88 -28.45 -5.09
CA ILE A 87 35.44 -29.76 -5.60
C ILE A 87 36.46 -30.34 -6.60
N SER A 88 37.08 -29.51 -7.44
CA SER A 88 38.09 -29.96 -8.40
C SER A 88 39.47 -30.19 -7.78
N GLY A 89 39.71 -29.70 -6.56
CA GLY A 89 41.01 -29.74 -5.88
C GLY A 89 41.25 -30.93 -4.93
N GLY A 90 40.31 -31.86 -4.75
CA GLY A 90 40.53 -32.94 -3.79
C GLY A 90 39.52 -34.08 -3.88
N GLY A 91 39.88 -35.13 -4.63
CA GLY A 91 39.16 -36.40 -4.61
C GLY A 91 39.06 -36.99 -3.20
N ARG A 92 37.91 -37.62 -2.92
CA ARG A 92 37.56 -38.47 -1.75
C ARG A 92 36.79 -37.87 -0.56
N LYS A 93 36.20 -36.67 -0.63
CA LYS A 93 35.28 -36.18 0.44
C LYS A 93 33.90 -35.74 -0.03
N ALA A 94 33.46 -36.19 -1.21
CA ALA A 94 32.15 -35.81 -1.76
C ALA A 94 30.95 -36.46 -1.04
N GLU A 95 31.12 -37.59 -0.34
CA GLU A 95 29.98 -38.30 0.28
C GLU A 95 29.47 -37.69 1.60
N ARG A 96 30.20 -36.75 2.23
CA ARG A 96 29.79 -36.19 3.53
C ARG A 96 29.01 -34.88 3.42
N PHE A 97 28.91 -34.29 2.23
CA PHE A 97 28.25 -33.00 2.03
C PHE A 97 26.74 -33.11 1.72
N GLU A 98 26.23 -34.28 1.31
CA GLU A 98 24.79 -34.48 1.14
C GLU A 98 24.01 -34.53 2.48
N ARG A 99 24.71 -34.64 3.62
CA ARG A 99 24.09 -34.78 4.94
C ARG A 99 23.98 -33.48 5.76
N PHE A 100 24.51 -32.36 5.25
CA PHE A 100 24.46 -31.06 5.92
C PHE A 100 23.57 -30.07 5.14
N GLY A 101 22.33 -29.93 5.59
CA GLY A 101 21.56 -28.70 5.36
C GLY A 101 20.39 -28.81 4.40
N SER A 102 19.57 -29.85 4.52
CA SER A 102 18.13 -29.72 4.31
C SER A 102 17.57 -28.71 5.32
N PHE A 103 17.77 -27.41 5.05
CA PHE A 103 17.10 -26.33 5.75
C PHE A 103 15.58 -26.57 5.65
N PRO A 104 14.82 -26.48 6.76
CA PRO A 104 13.37 -26.57 6.72
C PRO A 104 12.81 -25.29 6.09
N MET A 105 12.90 -25.19 4.76
CA MET A 105 12.22 -24.22 3.89
C MET A 105 10.77 -24.68 3.59
N ALA A 106 10.15 -25.44 4.48
CA ALA A 106 8.90 -26.14 4.18
C ALA A 106 7.63 -25.25 4.24
N HIS A 107 7.74 -23.94 4.44
CA HIS A 107 6.57 -23.04 4.51
C HIS A 107 6.48 -21.91 3.48
N HIS A 108 7.41 -21.71 2.54
CA HIS A 108 7.33 -20.57 1.60
C HIS A 108 7.70 -20.76 0.12
N PRO A 109 7.75 -21.95 -0.51
CA PRO A 109 8.05 -22.02 -1.96
C PRO A 109 6.96 -21.34 -2.81
N LEU A 110 5.69 -21.40 -2.38
CA LEU A 110 4.57 -20.75 -3.06
C LEU A 110 4.65 -19.22 -2.94
N GLU A 111 4.79 -18.66 -1.74
CA GLU A 111 4.85 -17.20 -1.58
C GLU A 111 6.06 -16.57 -2.28
N LEU A 112 7.20 -17.29 -2.33
CA LEU A 112 8.39 -16.81 -3.03
C LEU A 112 8.18 -16.76 -4.55
N ARG A 113 7.46 -17.73 -5.12
CA ARG A 113 7.11 -17.74 -6.55
C ARG A 113 6.16 -16.60 -6.91
N HIS A 114 5.14 -16.34 -6.08
CA HIS A 114 4.21 -15.23 -6.31
C HIS A 114 4.90 -13.86 -6.17
N ALA A 115 5.78 -13.69 -5.18
CA ALA A 115 6.57 -12.48 -5.02
C ALA A 115 7.51 -12.23 -6.21
N ALA A 116 8.14 -13.28 -6.73
CA ALA A 116 8.99 -13.19 -7.91
C ALA A 116 8.17 -12.85 -9.18
N LEU A 117 7.01 -13.46 -9.36
CA LEU A 117 6.10 -13.16 -10.47
C LEU A 117 5.57 -11.72 -10.42
N LEU A 118 5.15 -11.26 -9.24
CA LEU A 118 4.69 -9.90 -9.03
C LEU A 118 5.80 -8.86 -9.25
N ALA A 119 7.04 -9.19 -8.90
CA ALA A 119 8.20 -8.33 -9.17
C ALA A 119 8.64 -8.36 -10.64
N ALA A 120 8.43 -9.48 -11.35
CA ALA A 120 8.82 -9.65 -12.75
C ALA A 120 7.77 -9.10 -13.73
N ALA A 121 6.49 -9.08 -13.37
CA ALA A 121 5.41 -8.64 -14.24
C ALA A 121 5.60 -7.21 -14.80
N PRO A 122 5.98 -6.19 -14.00
CA PRO A 122 6.25 -4.86 -14.54
C PRO A 122 7.39 -4.86 -15.57
N SER A 123 8.44 -5.66 -15.35
CA SER A 123 9.56 -5.78 -16.29
C SER A 123 9.12 -6.45 -17.60
N MET A 124 8.22 -7.44 -17.54
CA MET A 124 7.63 -8.04 -18.74
C MET A 124 6.80 -7.01 -19.53
N ILE A 125 6.02 -6.17 -18.85
CA ILE A 125 5.25 -5.10 -19.50
C ILE A 125 6.22 -4.07 -20.13
N ALA A 126 7.31 -3.72 -19.44
CA ALA A 126 8.35 -2.85 -20.00
C ALA A 126 8.98 -3.43 -21.27
N LEU A 127 9.26 -4.75 -21.30
CA LEU A 127 9.76 -5.44 -22.48
C LEU A 127 8.76 -5.41 -23.65
N LEU A 128 7.46 -5.56 -23.37
CA LEU A 128 6.43 -5.44 -24.40
C LEU A 128 6.39 -4.02 -24.99
N TYR A 129 6.46 -2.98 -24.15
CA TYR A 129 6.56 -1.60 -24.65
C TYR A 129 7.87 -1.34 -25.41
N ALA A 130 8.99 -1.95 -25.00
CA ALA A 130 10.27 -1.80 -25.70
C ALA A 130 10.25 -2.49 -27.07
N ALA A 131 9.66 -3.69 -27.16
CA ALA A 131 9.42 -4.36 -28.43
C ALA A 131 8.48 -3.54 -29.33
N HIS A 132 7.43 -2.95 -28.76
CA HIS A 132 6.52 -2.08 -29.49
C HIS A 132 7.20 -0.79 -29.96
N LEU A 133 8.11 -0.22 -29.16
CA LEU A 133 8.93 0.92 -29.56
C LEU A 133 9.79 0.62 -30.80
N ALA A 134 10.31 -0.61 -30.91
CA ALA A 134 11.04 -1.08 -32.09
C ALA A 134 10.12 -1.35 -33.31
N ALA A 135 8.83 -1.57 -33.09
CA ALA A 135 7.84 -1.83 -34.14
C ALA A 135 7.21 -0.55 -34.74
N GLY A 136 7.62 0.64 -34.29
CA GLY A 136 7.09 1.92 -34.78
C GLY A 136 5.74 2.28 -34.18
N PRO A 137 5.66 2.69 -32.90
CA PRO A 137 4.41 3.05 -32.24
C PRO A 137 3.84 4.37 -32.76
N LEU A 138 2.54 4.60 -32.57
CA LEU A 138 1.88 5.87 -32.93
C LEU A 138 2.50 7.08 -32.22
N SER A 139 3.01 6.88 -30.99
CA SER A 139 3.76 7.90 -30.26
C SER A 139 5.00 7.28 -29.62
N VAL A 140 6.16 7.66 -30.15
CA VAL A 140 7.48 7.22 -29.68
C VAL A 140 7.74 7.72 -28.25
N GLN A 141 7.42 8.99 -27.98
CA GLN A 141 7.64 9.60 -26.66
C GLN A 141 6.86 8.89 -25.55
N SER A 142 5.54 8.77 -25.69
CA SER A 142 4.69 8.16 -24.66
C SER A 142 4.98 6.65 -24.48
N THR A 143 5.38 5.97 -25.56
CA THR A 143 5.81 4.58 -25.49
C THR A 143 7.15 4.46 -24.76
N GLY A 144 8.10 5.36 -25.00
CA GLY A 144 9.35 5.46 -24.24
C GLY A 144 9.14 5.77 -22.76
N GLU A 145 8.27 6.72 -22.43
CA GLU A 145 7.85 7.02 -21.05
C GLU A 145 7.25 5.78 -20.37
N ALA A 146 6.43 4.99 -21.08
CA ALA A 146 5.88 3.75 -20.57
C ALA A 146 6.98 2.70 -20.30
N VAL A 147 7.96 2.53 -21.20
CA VAL A 147 9.11 1.64 -20.96
C VAL A 147 9.82 2.02 -19.68
N LEU A 148 10.11 3.32 -19.48
CA LEU A 148 10.80 3.81 -18.28
C LEU A 148 9.96 3.60 -17.02
N GLY A 149 8.68 3.94 -17.05
CA GLY A 149 7.76 3.78 -15.92
C GLY A 149 7.62 2.32 -15.49
N TRP A 150 7.37 1.41 -16.43
CA TRP A 150 7.24 -0.02 -16.12
C TRP A 150 8.56 -0.66 -15.68
N SER A 151 9.69 -0.21 -16.25
CA SER A 151 11.02 -0.63 -15.81
C SER A 151 11.29 -0.17 -14.37
N PHE A 152 10.93 1.06 -14.04
CA PHE A 152 11.03 1.60 -12.69
C PHE A 152 10.17 0.81 -11.71
N TYR A 153 8.92 0.50 -12.04
CA TYR A 153 8.06 -0.34 -11.18
C TYR A 153 8.65 -1.73 -10.95
N GLY A 154 9.23 -2.36 -11.98
CA GLY A 154 9.92 -3.64 -11.84
C GLY A 154 11.14 -3.53 -10.93
N CYS A 155 11.93 -2.47 -11.11
CA CYS A 155 13.10 -2.20 -10.29
C CYS A 155 12.74 -1.90 -8.83
N PHE A 156 11.67 -1.15 -8.60
CA PHE A 156 11.13 -0.87 -7.28
C PHE A 156 10.64 -2.16 -6.60
N GLY A 157 9.87 -2.98 -7.32
CA GLY A 157 9.37 -4.27 -6.82
C GLY A 157 10.50 -5.23 -6.45
N LEU A 158 11.55 -5.29 -7.27
CA LEU A 158 12.73 -6.09 -6.99
C LEU A 158 13.52 -5.59 -5.77
N SER A 159 13.69 -4.28 -5.63
CA SER A 159 14.31 -3.67 -4.44
C SER A 159 13.50 -3.95 -3.18
N ALA A 160 12.17 -3.79 -3.23
CA ALA A 160 11.29 -4.13 -2.13
C ALA A 160 11.39 -5.62 -1.76
N TYR A 161 11.45 -6.51 -2.74
CA TYR A 161 11.64 -7.94 -2.53
C TYR A 161 12.98 -8.24 -1.82
N TYR A 162 14.09 -7.64 -2.27
CA TYR A 162 15.39 -7.85 -1.62
C TYR A 162 15.44 -7.28 -0.19
N ALA A 163 14.89 -6.09 0.01
CA ALA A 163 14.75 -5.48 1.33
C ALA A 163 13.95 -6.38 2.27
N ALA A 164 12.84 -6.95 1.79
CA ALA A 164 11.97 -7.84 2.55
C ALA A 164 12.62 -9.16 2.98
N ARG A 165 13.76 -9.55 2.38
CA ARG A 165 14.51 -10.76 2.77
C ARG A 165 15.44 -10.56 3.96
N SER A 166 15.75 -9.32 4.31
CA SER A 166 16.57 -8.98 5.48
C SER A 166 15.69 -8.56 6.65
N ALA A 167 16.13 -8.84 7.89
CA ALA A 167 15.37 -8.42 9.07
C ALA A 167 15.34 -6.88 9.19
N GLU A 168 16.49 -6.24 9.00
CA GLU A 168 16.63 -4.78 9.07
C GLU A 168 15.95 -4.07 7.90
N GLY A 169 16.10 -4.57 6.66
CA GLY A 169 15.40 -4.01 5.50
C GLY A 169 13.88 -4.08 5.63
N ARG A 170 13.31 -5.16 6.21
CA ARG A 170 11.87 -5.21 6.52
C ARG A 170 11.45 -4.16 7.52
N LYS A 171 12.21 -3.96 8.59
CA LYS A 171 11.92 -2.92 9.60
C LYS A 171 11.95 -1.54 8.96
N LEU A 172 12.95 -1.27 8.12
CA LEU A 172 13.07 -0.02 7.38
C LEU A 172 11.91 0.18 6.42
N LEU A 173 11.56 -0.81 5.60
CA LEU A 173 10.40 -0.73 4.71
C LEU A 173 9.11 -0.45 5.48
N GLN A 174 8.89 -1.10 6.61
CA GLN A 174 7.71 -0.87 7.45
C GLN A 174 7.69 0.56 8.03
N ALA A 175 8.85 1.06 8.49
CA ALA A 175 9.00 2.42 8.98
C ALA A 175 8.76 3.45 7.86
N GLY A 176 9.38 3.24 6.70
CA GLY A 176 9.25 4.11 5.54
C GLY A 176 7.83 4.13 4.98
N TRP A 177 7.18 2.97 4.82
CA TRP A 177 5.77 2.88 4.44
C TRP A 177 4.87 3.66 5.41
N SER A 178 5.07 3.46 6.72
CA SER A 178 4.33 4.21 7.75
C SER A 178 4.57 5.71 7.67
N THR A 179 5.81 6.12 7.38
CA THR A 179 6.22 7.53 7.29
C THR A 179 5.59 8.19 6.07
N ILE A 180 5.64 7.53 4.90
CA ILE A 180 5.04 8.02 3.65
C ILE A 180 3.53 8.23 3.82
N GLY A 181 2.83 7.24 4.39
CA GLY A 181 1.40 7.38 4.66
C GLY A 181 1.10 8.57 5.56
N LEU A 182 1.87 8.74 6.64
CA LEU A 182 1.68 9.83 7.59
C LEU A 182 1.96 11.18 6.94
N VAL A 183 3.04 11.29 6.14
CA VAL A 183 3.36 12.50 5.37
C VAL A 183 2.17 12.86 4.48
N LEU A 184 1.69 11.94 3.64
CA LEU A 184 0.56 12.18 2.75
C LEU A 184 -0.69 12.66 3.49
N GLY A 185 -1.06 11.98 4.57
CA GLY A 185 -2.26 12.32 5.37
C GLY A 185 -2.12 13.65 6.12
N VAL A 186 -0.99 13.87 6.80
CA VAL A 186 -0.73 15.10 7.57
C VAL A 186 -0.64 16.30 6.64
N THR A 187 0.09 16.20 5.51
CA THR A 187 0.16 17.31 4.55
C THR A 187 -1.19 17.62 3.94
N GLY A 188 -2.03 16.60 3.67
CA GLY A 188 -3.39 16.80 3.19
C GLY A 188 -4.26 17.58 4.18
N LEU A 189 -4.25 17.17 5.46
CA LEU A 189 -4.97 17.91 6.51
C LEU A 189 -4.38 19.30 6.75
N ALA A 190 -3.05 19.44 6.72
CA ALA A 190 -2.38 20.75 6.84
C ALA A 190 -2.81 21.72 5.73
N SER A 191 -3.06 21.23 4.50
CA SER A 191 -3.64 22.04 3.44
C SER A 191 -5.07 22.52 3.74
N VAL A 192 -5.89 21.71 4.41
CA VAL A 192 -7.26 22.11 4.83
C VAL A 192 -7.22 23.29 5.80
N TYR A 193 -6.26 23.29 6.73
CA TYR A 193 -6.09 24.38 7.70
C TYR A 193 -5.24 25.55 7.18
N GLY A 194 -4.82 25.53 5.92
CA GLY A 194 -3.94 26.56 5.36
C GLY A 194 -2.51 26.58 5.90
N LEU A 195 -2.11 25.57 6.68
CA LEU A 195 -0.75 25.43 7.23
C LEU A 195 0.26 24.95 6.18
N PHE A 196 -0.22 24.26 5.15
CA PHE A 196 0.58 23.80 4.02
C PHE A 196 -0.16 24.16 2.72
N PRO A 197 -0.06 25.41 2.25
CA PRO A 197 -0.78 25.88 1.06
C PRO A 197 -0.16 25.23 -0.19
N TYR A 198 -0.78 24.16 -0.66
CA TYR A 198 -0.35 23.44 -1.85
C TYR A 198 -1.42 23.53 -2.94
N PRO A 199 -1.12 24.16 -4.10
CA PRO A 199 -2.03 24.23 -5.22
C PRO A 199 -2.47 22.82 -5.66
N GLY A 200 -3.78 22.62 -5.84
CA GLY A 200 -4.34 21.31 -6.23
C GLY A 200 -4.55 20.32 -5.09
N ALA A 201 -4.10 20.61 -3.84
CA ALA A 201 -4.40 19.73 -2.71
C ALA A 201 -5.90 19.66 -2.37
N ILE A 202 -6.64 20.73 -2.67
CA ILE A 202 -8.09 20.83 -2.47
C ILE A 202 -8.71 21.16 -3.82
N PHE A 203 -9.55 20.25 -4.30
CA PHE A 203 -10.36 20.45 -5.49
C PHE A 203 -11.68 21.11 -5.10
N ARG A 204 -11.92 22.35 -5.52
CA ARG A 204 -13.16 23.10 -5.24
C ARG A 204 -14.03 23.18 -6.48
N THR A 205 -15.32 22.95 -6.34
CA THR A 205 -16.29 22.99 -7.43
C THR A 205 -17.68 23.37 -6.92
N GLY A 206 -18.44 24.11 -7.72
CA GLY A 206 -19.87 24.38 -7.44
C GLY A 206 -20.79 23.22 -7.84
N GLU A 207 -20.26 22.22 -8.55
CA GLU A 207 -21.05 21.07 -8.98
C GLU A 207 -21.22 20.06 -7.85
N THR A 208 -22.42 20.01 -7.28
CA THR A 208 -22.81 19.08 -6.20
C THR A 208 -22.76 17.59 -6.61
N ASP A 209 -22.65 17.32 -7.91
CA ASP A 209 -22.42 15.99 -8.46
C ASP A 209 -20.97 15.53 -8.34
N LEU A 210 -20.02 16.48 -8.38
CA LEU A 210 -18.60 16.21 -8.24
C LEU A 210 -18.10 16.30 -6.80
N ALA A 211 -18.65 17.23 -6.00
CA ALA A 211 -18.36 17.41 -4.58
C ALA A 211 -19.60 17.85 -3.79
N ALA A 212 -20.04 17.06 -2.82
CA ALA A 212 -21.21 17.35 -1.99
C ALA A 212 -20.98 18.56 -1.06
N GLY A 213 -19.79 18.69 -0.46
CA GLY A 213 -19.39 19.85 0.35
C GLY A 213 -18.79 21.02 -0.47
N GLY A 214 -18.85 20.97 -1.80
CA GLY A 214 -18.22 21.95 -2.69
C GLY A 214 -16.69 21.88 -2.74
N ALA A 215 -16.06 20.97 -1.98
CA ALA A 215 -14.62 20.74 -2.00
C ALA A 215 -14.26 19.29 -1.67
N ARG A 216 -13.14 18.81 -2.26
CA ARG A 216 -12.62 17.46 -2.07
C ARG A 216 -11.13 17.46 -1.82
N LEU A 217 -10.69 16.65 -0.87
CA LEU A 217 -9.28 16.53 -0.52
C LEU A 217 -8.55 15.59 -1.48
N GLY A 218 -7.55 16.12 -2.20
CA GLY A 218 -6.60 15.37 -3.03
C GLY A 218 -5.19 15.28 -2.42
N GLY A 219 -4.86 16.13 -1.44
CA GLY A 219 -3.55 16.17 -0.79
C GLY A 219 -2.41 16.33 -1.80
N LEU A 220 -1.23 15.78 -1.48
CA LEU A 220 -0.07 15.80 -2.39
C LEU A 220 -0.31 15.04 -3.69
N LEU A 221 -1.30 14.14 -3.74
CA LEU A 221 -1.64 13.41 -4.96
C LEU A 221 -2.49 14.23 -5.94
N GLN A 222 -3.03 15.38 -5.50
CA GLN A 222 -3.85 16.32 -6.28
C GLN A 222 -5.13 15.71 -6.92
N TYR A 223 -5.35 14.42 -6.74
CA TYR A 223 -6.47 13.68 -7.31
C TYR A 223 -7.25 12.97 -6.20
N PRO A 224 -8.43 13.49 -5.80
CA PRO A 224 -9.17 13.00 -4.65
C PRO A 224 -9.46 11.50 -4.66
N ASN A 225 -9.73 10.90 -5.82
CA ASN A 225 -10.02 9.46 -5.89
C ASN A 225 -8.81 8.59 -5.57
N ALA A 226 -7.64 8.92 -6.12
CA ALA A 226 -6.42 8.17 -5.82
C ALA A 226 -5.94 8.42 -4.40
N PHE A 227 -6.01 9.66 -3.94
CA PHE A 227 -5.73 9.99 -2.54
C PHE A 227 -6.61 9.18 -1.60
N GLY A 228 -7.93 9.11 -1.87
CA GLY A 228 -8.85 8.28 -1.11
C GLY A 228 -8.44 6.80 -1.12
N ALA A 229 -8.11 6.24 -2.28
CA ALA A 229 -7.71 4.84 -2.38
C ALA A 229 -6.43 4.54 -1.57
N VAL A 230 -5.45 5.44 -1.62
CA VAL A 230 -4.20 5.33 -0.85
C VAL A 230 -4.46 5.46 0.66
N MET A 231 -5.27 6.43 1.08
CA MET A 231 -5.68 6.58 2.48
C MET A 231 -6.45 5.35 2.98
N GLY A 232 -7.31 4.77 2.14
CA GLY A 232 -8.01 3.52 2.42
C GLY A 232 -7.08 2.33 2.64
N ALA A 233 -6.04 2.19 1.81
CA ALA A 233 -5.03 1.14 1.97
C ALA A 233 -4.25 1.30 3.29
N TYR A 234 -3.78 2.52 3.61
CA TYR A 234 -3.11 2.80 4.87
C TYR A 234 -4.03 2.61 6.08
N LEU A 235 -5.29 3.04 5.98
CA LEU A 235 -6.29 2.83 7.03
C LEU A 235 -6.48 1.35 7.34
N LEU A 236 -6.64 0.50 6.31
CA LEU A 236 -6.79 -0.94 6.50
C LEU A 236 -5.56 -1.56 7.17
N GLU A 237 -4.36 -1.17 6.76
CA GLU A 237 -3.12 -1.60 7.42
C GLU A 237 -3.15 -1.24 8.93
N ARG A 238 -3.46 0.01 9.27
CA ARG A 238 -3.53 0.45 10.67
C ARG A 238 -4.62 -0.25 11.46
N LEU A 239 -5.80 -0.48 10.87
CA LEU A 239 -6.90 -1.21 11.50
C LEU A 239 -6.51 -2.67 11.80
N MET A 240 -5.82 -3.34 10.86
CA MET A 240 -5.32 -4.70 11.07
C MET A 240 -4.28 -4.76 12.19
N LEU A 241 -3.43 -3.73 12.31
CA LEU A 241 -2.48 -3.59 13.41
C LEU A 241 -3.21 -3.34 14.75
N LEU A 242 -4.13 -2.37 14.80
CA LEU A 242 -4.92 -2.03 15.99
C LEU A 242 -5.69 -3.22 16.54
N ALA A 243 -6.26 -4.04 15.67
CA ALA A 243 -6.98 -5.25 16.08
C ALA A 243 -6.11 -6.22 16.89
N ARG A 244 -4.80 -6.22 16.64
CA ARG A 244 -3.82 -7.10 17.29
C ARG A 244 -3.13 -6.48 18.50
N LEU A 245 -3.19 -5.15 18.65
CA LEU A 245 -2.62 -4.46 19.80
C LEU A 245 -3.37 -4.80 21.10
N ARG A 246 -2.65 -4.68 22.20
CA ARG A 246 -3.11 -4.90 23.57
C ARG A 246 -3.03 -3.59 24.34
N ALA A 247 -3.74 -3.50 25.47
CA ALA A 247 -3.67 -2.32 26.33
C ALA A 247 -2.23 -1.95 26.78
N ALA A 248 -1.32 -2.93 26.89
CA ALA A 248 0.08 -2.68 27.20
C ALA A 248 0.80 -1.84 26.12
N ASP A 249 0.39 -1.96 24.86
CA ASP A 249 0.94 -1.20 23.74
C ASP A 249 0.60 0.30 23.80
N PHE A 250 -0.33 0.68 24.70
CA PHE A 250 -0.70 2.06 25.03
C PHE A 250 -0.02 2.54 26.33
N THR A 251 1.16 2.03 26.63
CA THR A 251 1.96 2.49 27.77
C THR A 251 3.32 2.98 27.31
N ARG A 252 3.98 3.77 28.17
CA ARG A 252 5.34 4.28 27.92
C ARG A 252 6.35 3.14 27.68
N GLY A 253 6.18 2.01 28.37
CA GLY A 253 7.04 0.83 28.22
C GLY A 253 6.99 0.15 26.85
N CYS A 254 5.98 0.45 26.02
CA CYS A 254 5.86 -0.03 24.65
C CYS A 254 5.97 1.12 23.62
N HIS A 255 6.72 2.18 23.96
CA HIS A 255 7.02 3.32 23.09
C HIS A 255 5.78 4.00 22.48
N TRP A 256 4.67 4.05 23.21
CA TRP A 256 3.44 4.72 22.74
C TRP A 256 2.90 4.18 21.41
N ARG A 257 3.26 2.95 21.02
CA ARG A 257 2.92 2.35 19.73
C ARG A 257 1.42 2.40 19.45
N GLY A 258 0.58 2.10 20.44
CA GLY A 258 -0.88 2.16 20.31
C GLY A 258 -1.39 3.56 19.95
N TYR A 259 -0.79 4.61 20.51
CA TYR A 259 -1.16 5.99 20.22
C TYR A 259 -0.81 6.39 18.79
N ILE A 260 0.40 6.05 18.34
CA ILE A 260 0.85 6.37 16.97
C ILE A 260 -0.03 5.65 15.94
N VAL A 261 -0.31 4.36 16.14
CA VAL A 261 -1.14 3.59 15.21
C VAL A 261 -2.59 4.09 15.21
N SER A 262 -3.15 4.42 16.38
CA SER A 262 -4.52 4.94 16.47
C SER A 262 -4.65 6.35 15.90
N GLY A 263 -3.68 7.23 16.17
CA GLY A 263 -3.67 8.60 15.63
C GLY A 263 -3.54 8.61 14.11
N SER A 264 -2.61 7.82 13.56
CA SER A 264 -2.47 7.67 12.11
C SER A 264 -3.71 7.04 11.46
N ALA A 265 -4.34 6.03 12.08
CA ALA A 265 -5.60 5.49 11.58
C ALA A 265 -6.73 6.54 11.51
N PHE A 266 -6.82 7.42 12.51
CA PHE A 266 -7.78 8.51 12.50
C PHE A 266 -7.51 9.49 11.35
N ILE A 267 -6.25 9.89 11.15
CA ILE A 267 -5.84 10.76 10.03
C ILE A 267 -6.26 10.15 8.68
N TYR A 268 -6.01 8.85 8.48
CA TYR A 268 -6.37 8.16 7.24
C TYR A 268 -7.89 8.03 7.04
N MET A 269 -8.63 7.73 8.12
CA MET A 269 -10.10 7.70 8.06
C MET A 269 -10.67 9.06 7.71
N LEU A 270 -10.25 10.11 8.40
CA LEU A 270 -10.69 11.47 8.13
C LEU A 270 -10.36 11.87 6.69
N SER A 271 -9.11 11.66 6.27
CA SER A 271 -8.66 11.98 4.91
C SER A 271 -9.47 11.24 3.85
N LEU A 272 -9.75 9.94 4.05
CA LEU A 272 -10.62 9.14 3.18
C LEU A 272 -12.02 9.76 3.05
N LEU A 273 -12.65 10.15 4.15
CA LEU A 273 -13.97 10.78 4.14
C LEU A 273 -13.97 12.13 3.40
N LEU A 274 -12.96 12.98 3.64
CA LEU A 274 -12.82 14.29 2.99
C LEU A 274 -12.52 14.19 1.48
N THR A 275 -12.15 13.02 0.96
CA THR A 275 -12.00 12.81 -0.50
C THR A 275 -13.34 12.71 -1.22
N GLU A 276 -14.42 12.43 -0.49
CA GLU A 276 -15.75 12.07 -1.01
C GLU A 276 -15.73 10.95 -2.08
N SER A 277 -14.64 10.16 -2.14
CA SER A 277 -14.47 9.15 -3.17
C SER A 277 -15.23 7.87 -2.82
N ARG A 278 -16.44 7.74 -3.38
CA ARG A 278 -17.28 6.55 -3.21
C ARG A 278 -16.57 5.26 -3.61
N GLY A 279 -15.80 5.30 -4.71
CA GLY A 279 -15.00 4.16 -5.17
C GLY A 279 -13.95 3.73 -4.16
N ALA A 280 -13.22 4.69 -3.58
CA ALA A 280 -12.24 4.40 -2.54
C ALA A 280 -12.90 3.86 -1.27
N SER A 281 -14.02 4.44 -0.83
CA SER A 281 -14.77 3.96 0.34
C SER A 281 -15.29 2.54 0.16
N LEU A 282 -15.85 2.23 -1.02
CA LEU A 282 -16.32 0.87 -1.35
C LEU A 282 -15.17 -0.13 -1.43
N ALA A 283 -14.07 0.22 -2.09
CA ALA A 283 -12.88 -0.63 -2.17
C ALA A 283 -12.29 -0.91 -0.78
N THR A 284 -12.24 0.13 0.07
CA THR A 284 -11.77 0.03 1.47
C THR A 284 -12.70 -0.86 2.29
N ALA A 285 -14.02 -0.71 2.15
CA ALA A 285 -14.99 -1.57 2.81
C ALA A 285 -14.86 -3.03 2.37
N ALA A 286 -14.80 -3.29 1.05
CA ALA A 286 -14.65 -4.64 0.50
C ALA A 286 -13.36 -5.32 0.98
N ALA A 287 -12.23 -4.61 0.94
CA ALA A 287 -10.96 -5.11 1.46
C ALA A 287 -10.99 -5.28 2.99
N GLY A 288 -11.72 -4.42 3.71
CA GLY A 288 -11.98 -4.54 5.14
C GLY A 288 -12.75 -5.81 5.49
N ILE A 289 -13.78 -6.17 4.73
CA ILE A 289 -14.53 -7.43 4.88
C ILE A 289 -13.62 -8.62 4.62
N ALA A 290 -12.87 -8.60 3.52
CA ALA A 290 -11.91 -9.67 3.19
C ALA A 290 -10.86 -9.85 4.31
N GLY A 291 -10.39 -8.74 4.88
CA GLY A 291 -9.48 -8.73 6.00
C GLY A 291 -10.10 -9.27 7.30
N LEU A 292 -11.34 -8.89 7.62
CA LEU A 292 -12.11 -9.40 8.76
C LEU A 292 -12.25 -10.92 8.69
N CYS A 293 -12.50 -11.47 7.50
CA CYS A 293 -12.57 -12.92 7.27
C CYS A 293 -11.24 -13.63 7.61
N ARG A 294 -10.10 -12.97 7.41
CA ARG A 294 -8.76 -13.52 7.72
C ARG A 294 -8.34 -13.38 9.19
N LEU A 295 -9.00 -12.53 9.98
CA LEU A 295 -8.67 -12.34 11.39
C LEU A 295 -9.18 -13.49 12.29
N ARG A 296 -8.48 -13.72 13.40
CA ARG A 296 -8.94 -14.63 14.46
C ARG A 296 -10.20 -14.07 15.14
N PRO A 297 -11.12 -14.90 15.66
CA PRO A 297 -12.39 -14.43 16.22
C PRO A 297 -12.25 -13.32 17.28
N ALA A 298 -11.25 -13.41 18.16
CA ALA A 298 -10.99 -12.38 19.18
C ALA A 298 -10.56 -11.02 18.57
N ASP A 299 -9.81 -11.06 17.47
CA ASP A 299 -9.33 -9.87 16.78
C ASP A 299 -10.42 -9.26 15.87
N ARG A 300 -11.39 -10.07 15.41
CA ARG A 300 -12.52 -9.59 14.60
C ARG A 300 -13.37 -8.56 15.35
N LEU A 301 -13.70 -8.83 16.61
CA LEU A 301 -14.50 -7.90 17.43
C LEU A 301 -13.75 -6.58 17.66
N ARG A 302 -12.43 -6.66 17.90
CA ARG A 302 -11.59 -5.48 18.05
C ARG A 302 -11.52 -4.70 16.75
N PHE A 303 -11.25 -5.36 15.63
CA PHE A 303 -11.24 -4.73 14.31
C PHE A 303 -12.55 -3.98 14.06
N ALA A 304 -13.68 -4.66 14.26
CA ALA A 304 -15.03 -4.11 14.12
C ALA A 304 -15.28 -2.89 15.02
N GLY A 305 -14.98 -2.98 16.32
CA GLY A 305 -15.15 -1.87 17.25
C GLY A 305 -14.25 -0.68 16.93
N GLN A 306 -12.97 -0.93 16.64
CA GLN A 306 -12.01 0.12 16.28
C GLN A 306 -12.42 0.84 15.00
N SER A 307 -12.87 0.08 13.99
CA SER A 307 -13.33 0.63 12.73
C SER A 307 -14.56 1.53 12.91
N GLY A 308 -15.55 1.09 13.69
CA GLY A 308 -16.77 1.87 13.96
C GLY A 308 -16.47 3.17 14.71
N ILE A 309 -15.60 3.12 15.73
CA ILE A 309 -15.20 4.30 16.50
C ILE A 309 -14.42 5.29 15.64
N LEU A 310 -13.45 4.80 14.86
CA LEU A 310 -12.68 5.67 13.95
C LEU A 310 -13.59 6.33 12.91
N LEU A 311 -14.56 5.58 12.37
CA LEU A 311 -15.53 6.14 11.44
C LEU A 311 -16.42 7.20 12.10
N LEU A 312 -16.92 6.94 13.31
CA LEU A 312 -17.73 7.90 14.06
C LEU A 312 -16.96 9.19 14.33
N CYS A 313 -15.77 9.09 14.92
CA CYS A 313 -14.92 10.25 15.19
C CYS A 313 -14.51 10.97 13.90
N GLY A 314 -14.19 10.22 12.84
CA GLY A 314 -13.86 10.75 11.53
C GLY A 314 -15.03 11.50 10.90
N ALA A 315 -16.25 10.97 10.96
CA ALA A 315 -17.44 11.60 10.42
C ALA A 315 -17.83 12.88 11.19
N LEU A 316 -17.70 12.86 12.52
CA LEU A 316 -17.91 14.05 13.36
C LEU A 316 -16.93 15.18 13.03
N ALA A 317 -15.67 14.85 12.68
CA ALA A 317 -14.71 15.83 12.20
C ALA A 317 -14.97 16.23 10.74
N ALA A 318 -15.30 15.28 9.88
CA ALA A 318 -15.47 15.50 8.45
C ALA A 318 -16.67 16.40 8.11
N GLY A 319 -17.77 16.29 8.84
CA GLY A 319 -19.00 17.05 8.58
C GLY A 319 -18.77 18.57 8.57
N PRO A 320 -18.29 19.17 9.69
CA PRO A 320 -17.99 20.61 9.74
C PRO A 320 -16.92 21.04 8.73
N LEU A 321 -15.90 20.21 8.50
CA LEU A 321 -14.85 20.49 7.51
C LEU A 321 -15.42 20.55 6.08
N ALA A 322 -16.28 19.60 5.72
CA ALA A 322 -16.96 19.56 4.42
C ALA A 322 -17.95 20.73 4.27
N ALA A 323 -18.70 21.07 5.31
CA ALA A 323 -19.62 22.22 5.31
C ALA A 323 -18.91 23.56 5.10
N SER A 324 -17.63 23.65 5.51
CA SER A 324 -16.77 24.82 5.26
C SER A 324 -16.01 24.77 3.93
N SER A 325 -16.36 23.86 3.02
CA SER A 325 -15.64 23.62 1.75
C SER A 325 -14.12 23.46 1.95
N LEU A 326 -13.75 22.73 3.01
CA LEU A 326 -12.36 22.48 3.42
C LEU A 326 -11.56 23.76 3.69
N ALA A 327 -12.22 24.80 4.20
CA ALA A 327 -11.59 26.04 4.66
C ALA A 327 -12.18 26.46 6.03
N PRO A 328 -12.07 25.63 7.07
CA PRO A 328 -12.60 25.95 8.39
C PRO A 328 -11.86 27.12 9.04
N PRO A 329 -12.49 27.84 9.97
CA PRO A 329 -11.76 28.72 10.87
C PRO A 329 -10.73 27.90 11.68
N LEU A 330 -9.48 28.37 11.73
CA LEU A 330 -8.33 27.59 12.18
C LEU A 330 -8.49 27.08 13.62
N LEU A 331 -8.79 27.95 14.57
CA LEU A 331 -8.90 27.58 15.99
C LEU A 331 -10.05 26.60 16.27
N PRO A 332 -11.33 26.89 15.93
CA PRO A 332 -12.42 25.95 16.16
C PRO A 332 -12.23 24.62 15.43
N GLY A 333 -11.72 24.67 14.21
CA GLY A 333 -11.47 23.48 13.42
C GLY A 333 -10.35 22.60 14.00
N LEU A 334 -9.28 23.19 14.55
CA LEU A 334 -8.21 22.45 15.23
C LEU A 334 -8.68 21.85 16.55
N VAL A 335 -9.50 22.56 17.32
CA VAL A 335 -10.09 22.04 18.57
C VAL A 335 -10.95 20.82 18.27
N LEU A 336 -11.81 20.88 17.24
CA LEU A 336 -12.62 19.73 16.81
C LEU A 336 -11.74 18.54 16.37
N LEU A 337 -10.69 18.80 15.60
CA LEU A 337 -9.76 17.76 15.13
C LEU A 337 -9.05 17.08 16.30
N VAL A 338 -8.47 17.84 17.21
CA VAL A 338 -7.75 17.31 18.37
C VAL A 338 -8.71 16.58 19.31
N GLY A 339 -9.91 17.12 19.54
CA GLY A 339 -10.94 16.50 20.36
C GLY A 339 -11.40 15.14 19.82
N THR A 340 -11.73 15.08 18.52
CA THR A 340 -12.17 13.84 17.86
C THR A 340 -11.03 12.81 17.72
N ALA A 341 -9.80 13.26 17.44
CA ALA A 341 -8.61 12.40 17.43
C ALA A 341 -8.34 11.81 18.83
N GLY A 342 -8.39 12.66 19.88
CA GLY A 342 -8.23 12.24 21.27
C GLY A 342 -9.28 11.22 21.69
N ALA A 343 -10.55 11.46 21.35
CA ALA A 343 -11.64 10.52 21.61
C ALA A 343 -11.40 9.16 20.92
N ALA A 344 -10.99 9.16 19.65
CA ALA A 344 -10.68 7.94 18.90
C ALA A 344 -9.55 7.14 19.56
N ILE A 345 -8.48 7.82 19.97
CA ILE A 345 -7.31 7.20 20.63
C ILE A 345 -7.68 6.59 22.00
N VAL A 346 -8.41 7.34 22.82
CA VAL A 346 -8.85 6.88 24.15
C VAL A 346 -9.76 5.66 24.00
N ALA A 347 -10.74 5.74 23.12
CA ALA A 347 -11.64 4.63 22.83
C ALA A 347 -10.89 3.40 22.28
N ALA A 348 -9.88 3.61 21.42
CA ALA A 348 -9.04 2.53 20.91
C ALA A 348 -8.27 1.81 22.03
N LYS A 349 -7.72 2.56 23.00
CA LYS A 349 -7.07 2.02 24.19
C LYS A 349 -8.04 1.18 25.04
N HIS A 350 -9.26 1.67 25.26
CA HIS A 350 -10.27 0.93 26.02
C HIS A 350 -10.65 -0.39 25.34
N LEU A 351 -10.90 -0.38 24.03
CA LEU A 351 -11.19 -1.59 23.25
C LEU A 351 -10.04 -2.61 23.29
N ALA A 352 -8.78 -2.14 23.29
CA ALA A 352 -7.62 -3.01 23.43
C ALA A 352 -7.53 -3.69 24.82
N GLY A 353 -8.18 -3.12 25.84
CA GLY A 353 -8.25 -3.64 27.21
C GLY A 353 -9.34 -4.70 27.45
N LEU A 354 -10.42 -4.72 26.66
CA LEU A 354 -11.58 -5.59 26.87
C LEU A 354 -11.26 -7.10 26.80
N GLY A 355 -10.12 -7.50 26.21
CA GLY A 355 -9.70 -8.91 26.16
C GLY A 355 -9.08 -9.48 27.44
N ARG A 356 -8.92 -8.70 28.51
CA ARG A 356 -8.27 -9.15 29.76
C ARG A 356 -9.18 -9.93 30.71
N ARG A 357 -10.51 -9.94 30.52
CA ARG A 357 -11.44 -10.38 31.57
C ARG A 357 -11.59 -11.91 31.77
N LYS A 358 -10.75 -12.75 31.16
CA LYS A 358 -10.76 -14.21 31.37
C LYS A 358 -9.34 -14.79 31.44
N LYS A 359 -8.57 -14.45 32.48
CA LYS A 359 -7.44 -15.31 32.95
C LYS A 359 -6.85 -14.92 34.31
N GLN A 360 -7.65 -14.39 35.23
CA GLN A 360 -7.32 -14.32 36.65
C GLN A 360 -8.60 -14.66 37.41
N GLY A 361 -8.75 -15.93 37.77
CA GLY A 361 -9.96 -16.48 38.38
C GLY A 361 -10.07 -17.97 38.10
N ASN A 362 -9.47 -18.75 38.99
CA ASN A 362 -9.61 -20.19 39.18
C ASN A 362 -9.17 -21.12 38.03
N VAL A 363 -7.96 -21.67 38.23
CA VAL A 363 -7.63 -23.04 37.84
C VAL A 363 -8.53 -23.96 38.65
N HIS A 364 -9.77 -24.15 38.20
CA HIS A 364 -10.57 -25.31 38.59
C HIS A 364 -11.22 -25.92 37.34
N LYS A 365 -10.95 -27.22 37.23
CA LYS A 365 -11.42 -28.17 36.22
C LYS A 365 -12.82 -27.85 35.71
N ARG A 366 -12.96 -27.72 34.39
CA ARG A 366 -14.11 -28.28 33.65
C ARG A 366 -13.73 -28.48 32.18
N ARG A 367 -13.38 -29.74 31.86
CA ARG A 367 -13.53 -30.32 30.53
C ARG A 367 -15.04 -30.44 30.28
N HIS A 368 -15.57 -29.73 29.30
CA HIS A 368 -16.62 -30.18 28.36
C HIS A 368 -17.10 -29.02 27.49
N GLY A 369 -17.43 -29.34 26.23
CA GLY A 369 -18.19 -28.46 25.35
C GLY A 369 -17.38 -27.73 24.29
N TYR A 370 -16.87 -28.47 23.32
CA TYR A 370 -16.53 -27.91 22.01
C TYR A 370 -17.81 -27.30 21.39
N ARG A 371 -17.61 -26.23 20.60
CA ARG A 371 -18.48 -25.85 19.48
C ARG A 371 -19.73 -25.00 19.79
N ASN A 372 -19.49 -23.75 20.18
CA ASN A 372 -20.28 -22.66 19.58
C ASN A 372 -19.33 -21.60 19.02
N ARG A 373 -18.79 -21.89 17.81
CA ARG A 373 -18.14 -20.88 16.97
C ARG A 373 -19.23 -19.89 16.58
N SER A 374 -19.35 -18.77 17.29
CA SER A 374 -20.19 -17.67 16.86
C SER A 374 -19.71 -17.24 15.46
N ARG A 375 -20.43 -17.70 14.42
CA ARG A 375 -20.35 -17.22 13.05
C ARG A 375 -20.99 -15.85 12.88
N PHE A 376 -21.39 -15.20 13.98
CA PHE A 376 -21.78 -13.81 13.96
C PHE A 376 -20.54 -12.99 13.57
N LEU A 377 -20.57 -12.44 12.35
CA LEU A 377 -19.73 -11.29 12.05
C LEU A 377 -19.98 -10.28 13.17
N PRO A 378 -18.94 -9.80 13.89
CA PRO A 378 -19.15 -8.81 14.92
C PRO A 378 -19.82 -7.60 14.29
N ALA A 379 -20.97 -7.19 14.84
CA ALA A 379 -21.85 -6.15 14.31
C ALA A 379 -21.09 -4.87 13.89
N GLY A 380 -19.94 -4.55 14.51
CA GLY A 380 -19.10 -3.42 14.13
C GLY A 380 -18.47 -3.50 12.72
N GLY A 381 -18.20 -4.69 12.19
CA GLY A 381 -17.73 -4.87 10.81
C GLY A 381 -18.87 -4.62 9.82
N MET A 382 -20.09 -5.05 10.16
CA MET A 382 -21.30 -4.74 9.40
C MET A 382 -21.69 -3.26 9.54
N LEU A 383 -21.43 -2.61 10.67
CA LEU A 383 -21.63 -1.16 10.86
C LEU A 383 -20.63 -0.32 10.09
N LEU A 384 -19.32 -0.64 10.10
CA LEU A 384 -18.34 0.03 9.23
C LEU A 384 -18.71 -0.13 7.76
N THR A 385 -19.09 -1.35 7.38
CA THR A 385 -19.53 -1.67 6.01
C THR A 385 -20.80 -0.89 5.68
N ALA A 386 -21.84 -0.92 6.52
CA ALA A 386 -23.11 -0.23 6.32
C ALA A 386 -22.99 1.28 6.37
N ALA A 387 -22.03 1.84 7.10
CA ALA A 387 -21.80 3.28 7.19
C ALA A 387 -20.84 3.79 6.10
N LEU A 388 -19.87 3.00 5.63
CA LEU A 388 -19.12 3.31 4.40
C LEU A 388 -19.97 3.11 3.15
N LEU A 389 -20.82 2.08 3.13
CA LEU A 389 -21.90 1.96 2.13
C LEU A 389 -22.87 3.11 2.30
N GLY A 390 -23.30 3.43 3.53
CA GLY A 390 -24.17 4.57 3.81
C GLY A 390 -23.59 5.90 3.35
N ALA A 391 -22.29 6.14 3.52
CA ALA A 391 -21.58 7.30 2.97
C ALA A 391 -21.43 7.23 1.44
N ALA A 392 -21.26 6.04 0.87
CA ALA A 392 -21.30 5.85 -0.58
C ALA A 392 -22.72 5.98 -1.17
N LEU A 393 -23.75 5.81 -0.35
CA LEU A 393 -25.17 5.71 -0.71
C LEU A 393 -26.04 6.85 -0.12
N SER A 394 -25.45 7.83 0.59
CA SER A 394 -26.14 8.92 1.29
C SER A 394 -26.98 9.77 0.32
N PRO A 395 -28.02 10.49 0.81
CA PRO A 395 -29.24 10.76 0.05
C PRO A 395 -28.94 11.46 -1.28
N GLY A 396 -29.57 10.93 -2.32
CA GLY A 396 -29.23 11.17 -3.72
C GLY A 396 -29.18 9.88 -4.55
N LEU A 397 -29.46 8.72 -3.95
CA LEU A 397 -29.58 7.45 -4.70
C LEU A 397 -30.89 7.35 -5.48
N VAL A 398 -31.97 7.97 -4.99
CA VAL A 398 -33.31 7.90 -5.60
C VAL A 398 -33.63 9.14 -6.45
N GLU A 399 -32.95 10.27 -6.19
CA GLU A 399 -33.33 11.58 -6.75
C GLU A 399 -32.56 11.99 -8.02
N ARG A 400 -31.61 11.17 -8.51
CA ARG A 400 -30.68 11.58 -9.58
C ARG A 400 -30.82 10.74 -10.85
N SER A 401 -31.59 11.26 -11.79
CA SER A 401 -31.60 10.86 -13.21
C SER A 401 -30.22 10.96 -13.90
N SER A 402 -29.26 11.71 -13.33
CA SER A 402 -27.88 11.90 -13.85
C SER A 402 -26.93 10.70 -13.68
N ARG A 403 -27.30 9.65 -12.91
CA ARG A 403 -26.41 8.50 -12.65
C ARG A 403 -26.37 7.46 -13.75
N LEU A 404 -27.46 7.28 -14.50
CA LEU A 404 -27.42 6.46 -15.71
C LEU A 404 -26.46 7.08 -16.73
N ALA A 405 -26.40 8.41 -16.83
CA ALA A 405 -25.52 9.11 -17.75
C ALA A 405 -24.02 8.93 -17.44
N THR A 406 -23.60 8.92 -16.17
CA THR A 406 -22.18 8.72 -15.80
C THR A 406 -21.75 7.24 -15.90
N ALA A 407 -22.64 6.32 -15.53
CA ALA A 407 -22.39 4.88 -15.68
C ALA A 407 -22.40 4.47 -17.16
N SER A 408 -23.36 4.99 -17.95
CA SER A 408 -23.41 4.78 -19.40
C SER A 408 -22.22 5.43 -20.09
N ALA A 409 -21.82 6.64 -19.71
CA ALA A 409 -20.60 7.29 -20.18
C ALA A 409 -19.35 6.42 -20.00
N ARG A 410 -19.14 5.89 -18.79
CA ARG A 410 -18.02 4.97 -18.51
C ARG A 410 -18.15 3.67 -19.30
N PHE A 411 -19.37 3.18 -19.48
CA PHE A 411 -19.63 2.00 -20.31
C PHE A 411 -19.30 2.26 -21.79
N HIS A 412 -19.71 3.41 -22.35
CA HIS A 412 -19.36 3.85 -23.70
C HIS A 412 -17.85 4.03 -23.85
N MET A 413 -17.20 4.66 -22.89
CA MET A 413 -15.75 4.79 -22.84
C MET A 413 -15.04 3.43 -22.83
N TYR A 414 -15.50 2.47 -22.01
CA TYR A 414 -14.93 1.12 -21.99
C TYR A 414 -15.24 0.32 -23.26
N ARG A 415 -16.43 0.50 -23.85
CA ARG A 415 -16.82 -0.14 -25.12
C ARG A 415 -15.94 0.33 -26.27
N ASP A 416 -15.75 1.64 -26.36
CA ASP A 416 -14.92 2.27 -27.39
C ASP A 416 -13.42 2.00 -27.11
N GLY A 417 -13.03 1.83 -25.84
CA GLY A 417 -11.71 1.31 -25.47
C GLY A 417 -11.50 -0.14 -25.89
N ALA A 418 -12.54 -0.97 -25.78
CA ALA A 418 -12.50 -2.36 -26.22
C ALA A 418 -12.43 -2.47 -27.75
N SER A 419 -13.11 -1.60 -28.50
CA SER A 419 -12.97 -1.58 -29.97
C SER A 419 -11.55 -1.21 -30.39
N LEU A 420 -10.91 -0.24 -29.71
CA LEU A 420 -9.49 0.06 -29.88
C LEU A 420 -8.58 -1.13 -29.59
N PHE A 421 -8.86 -1.86 -28.50
CA PHE A 421 -8.11 -3.07 -28.18
C PHE A 421 -8.24 -4.14 -29.27
N LEU A 422 -9.44 -4.31 -29.85
CA LEU A 422 -9.67 -5.28 -30.94
C LEU A 422 -8.91 -4.92 -32.23
N LEU A 423 -8.57 -3.65 -32.45
CA LEU A 423 -7.75 -3.22 -33.60
C LEU A 423 -6.26 -3.61 -33.47
N SER A 424 -5.76 -3.80 -32.24
CA SER A 424 -4.39 -4.29 -32.01
C SER A 424 -4.33 -5.10 -30.70
N PRO A 425 -4.87 -6.34 -30.70
CA PRO A 425 -5.11 -7.11 -29.47
C PRO A 425 -3.81 -7.65 -28.84
N TRP A 426 -2.75 -7.81 -29.64
CA TRP A 426 -1.50 -8.42 -29.19
C TRP A 426 -0.49 -7.42 -28.66
N PHE A 427 -0.40 -6.23 -29.26
CA PHE A 427 0.64 -5.25 -28.95
C PHE A 427 0.08 -3.88 -28.54
N GLY A 428 -1.22 -3.65 -28.69
CA GLY A 428 -1.81 -2.33 -28.55
C GLY A 428 -1.28 -1.36 -29.61
N GLN A 429 -1.48 -0.07 -29.35
CA GLN A 429 -1.12 1.02 -30.28
C GLN A 429 -0.06 1.97 -29.66
N GLY A 430 0.50 1.59 -28.51
CA GLY A 430 1.50 2.37 -27.77
C GLY A 430 0.95 3.12 -26.55
N GLY A 431 1.83 3.89 -25.88
CA GLY A 431 1.49 4.67 -24.70
C GLY A 431 0.55 5.85 -25.02
N LYS A 432 -0.37 6.20 -24.11
CA LYS A 432 -1.33 7.31 -24.26
C LYS A 432 -2.17 7.28 -25.57
N THR A 433 -2.25 6.13 -26.27
CA THR A 433 -3.04 5.98 -27.53
C THR A 433 -4.46 6.48 -27.36
N TRP A 434 -5.10 6.12 -26.25
CA TRP A 434 -6.45 6.57 -25.95
C TRP A 434 -6.59 8.10 -26.03
N GLU A 435 -5.65 8.88 -25.50
CA GLU A 435 -5.69 10.35 -25.56
C GLU A 435 -5.56 10.89 -27.00
N ALA A 436 -4.79 10.21 -27.84
CA ALA A 436 -4.60 10.58 -29.25
C ALA A 436 -5.78 10.16 -30.14
N SER A 437 -6.46 9.04 -29.82
CA SER A 437 -7.46 8.42 -30.68
C SER A 437 -8.88 8.46 -30.14
N PHE A 438 -9.13 8.87 -28.89
CA PHE A 438 -10.48 8.80 -28.34
C PHE A 438 -11.45 9.68 -29.14
N ARG A 439 -11.01 10.86 -29.61
CA ARG A 439 -11.86 11.76 -30.40
C ARG A 439 -12.30 11.15 -31.74
N SER A 440 -11.51 10.25 -32.32
CA SER A 440 -11.86 9.60 -33.58
C SER A 440 -12.71 8.33 -33.41
N ILE A 441 -12.80 7.79 -32.18
CA ILE A 441 -13.46 6.50 -31.89
C ILE A 441 -14.66 6.68 -30.96
N GLN A 442 -14.82 7.88 -30.42
CA GLN A 442 -15.91 8.24 -29.55
C GLN A 442 -17.26 8.09 -30.23
N SER A 443 -18.03 7.10 -29.78
CA SER A 443 -19.38 6.84 -30.27
C SER A 443 -20.43 7.78 -29.66
N SER A 444 -20.14 8.34 -28.49
CA SER A 444 -20.95 9.36 -27.81
C SER A 444 -20.10 10.17 -26.82
N PRO A 445 -20.44 11.44 -26.53
CA PRO A 445 -19.74 12.24 -25.52
C PRO A 445 -19.70 11.52 -24.17
N TYR A 446 -18.49 11.29 -23.63
CA TYR A 446 -18.31 10.51 -22.39
C TYR A 446 -18.66 11.30 -21.13
N VAL A 447 -18.94 12.60 -21.22
CA VAL A 447 -19.61 13.41 -20.17
C VAL A 447 -20.24 14.63 -20.86
N GLY A 448 -21.34 15.16 -20.33
CA GLY A 448 -22.05 16.33 -20.86
C GLY A 448 -21.08 17.46 -21.17
N GLY A 449 -21.16 17.96 -22.40
CA GLY A 449 -20.40 19.14 -22.80
C GLY A 449 -20.73 20.28 -21.86
N GLY A 450 -19.74 20.73 -21.10
CA GLY A 450 -19.62 22.17 -20.93
C GLY A 450 -19.54 22.74 -22.33
N SER A 451 -20.63 23.37 -22.76
CA SER A 451 -20.59 24.35 -23.84
C SER A 451 -19.36 25.23 -23.62
N ALA A 452 -18.45 25.20 -24.60
CA ALA A 452 -17.38 26.18 -24.71
C ALA A 452 -17.95 27.59 -24.84
#